data_AF-A0A2H5PLU9-F1
#
_entry.id   AF-A0A2H5PLU9-F1
#
_cell.length_a   1.000
_cell.length_b   1.000
_cell.length_c   1.000
_cell.angle_alpha   90.00
_cell.angle_beta   90.00
_cell.angle_gamma   90.00
#
_symmetry.space_group_name_H-M   'P 1'
#
loop_
_entity.id
_entity.type
_entity.pdbx_description
1 polymer ?
#
loop_
_entity_poly.entity_id
_entity_poly.type
_entity_poly.pdbx_seq_one_letter_code
_entity_poly.pdbx_strand_id
1 'polypeptide(L)' 'MARLRQAKEEAEREIAEHRAQVEREFQRKLAESSGDSGANVKRLEQETEVKIHHLKAGAEKIQYDVVQMLLKHVTTVKN' A
#
# COMPACT_ATOMS: atom_id res chain seq x y z
N MET A 1 -18.66 55.59 1.56
CA MET A 1 -17.34 55.04 1.93
C MET A 1 -17.41 53.97 3.04
N ALA A 2 -18.31 54.06 4.02
CA ALA A 2 -18.43 53.04 5.08
C ALA A 2 -18.79 51.63 4.59
N ARG A 3 -19.78 51.50 3.68
CA ARG A 3 -20.18 50.20 3.10
C ARG A 3 -19.07 49.52 2.29
N LEU A 4 -18.26 50.31 1.57
CA LEU A 4 -17.13 49.76 0.79
C LEU A 4 -16.03 49.21 1.70
N ARG A 5 -15.76 49.87 2.83
CA ARG A 5 -14.79 49.40 3.84
C ARG A 5 -15.27 48.13 4.52
N GLN A 6 -16.53 48.10 4.94
CA GLN A 6 -17.13 46.91 5.54
C GLN A 6 -17.10 45.71 4.59
N ALA A 7 -17.51 45.90 3.33
CA ALA A 7 -17.46 44.81 2.34
C ALA A 7 -16.03 44.30 2.09
N LYS A 8 -15.03 45.18 2.14
CA LYS A 8 -13.62 44.79 2.04
C LYS A 8 -13.16 43.96 3.25
N GLU A 9 -13.50 44.39 4.47
CA GLU A 9 -13.15 43.67 5.70
C GLU A 9 -13.83 42.29 5.77
N GLU A 10 -15.10 42.20 5.36
CA GLU A 10 -15.84 40.94 5.26
C GLU A 10 -15.20 39.99 4.23
N ALA A 11 -14.83 40.50 3.05
CA ALA A 11 -14.13 39.71 2.04
C ALA A 11 -12.74 39.23 2.51
N GLU A 12 -11.97 40.08 3.17
CA GLU A 12 -10.65 39.69 3.73
C GLU A 12 -10.80 38.61 4.80
N ARG A 13 -11.83 38.70 5.63
CA ARG A 13 -12.15 37.70 6.64
C ARG A 13 -12.56 36.36 6.01
N GLU A 14 -13.45 36.37 5.03
CA GLU A 14 -13.86 35.15 4.33
C GLU A 14 -12.69 34.48 3.62
N ILE A 15 -11.79 35.26 3.00
CA ILE A 15 -10.58 34.72 2.37
C ILE A 15 -9.67 34.04 3.40
N ALA A 16 -9.49 34.66 4.57
CA ALA A 16 -8.68 34.09 5.65
C ALA A 16 -9.30 32.80 6.20
N GLU A 17 -10.62 32.79 6.43
CA GLU A 17 -11.36 31.62 6.91
C GLU A 17 -11.32 30.48 5.89
N HIS A 18 -11.52 30.77 4.60
CA HIS A 18 -11.44 29.78 3.54
C HIS A 18 -10.03 29.18 3.41
N ARG A 19 -8.99 30.01 3.45
CA ARG A 19 -7.59 29.52 3.45
C ARG A 19 -7.31 28.63 4.64
N ALA A 20 -7.76 29.02 5.83
CA ALA A 20 -7.60 28.20 7.04
C ALA A 20 -8.34 26.86 6.94
N GLN A 21 -9.53 26.85 6.35
CA GLN A 21 -10.28 25.62 6.11
C GLN A 21 -9.55 24.70 5.12
N VAL A 22 -9.13 25.24 3.97
CA VAL A 22 -8.41 24.47 2.95
C VAL A 22 -7.12 23.88 3.50
N GLU A 23 -6.34 24.64 4.28
CA GLU A 23 -5.12 24.14 4.91
C GLU A 23 -5.41 23.01 5.90
N ARG A 24 -6.44 23.15 6.75
CA ARG A 24 -6.85 22.06 7.67
C ARG A 24 -7.25 20.80 6.92
N GLU A 25 -8.01 20.94 5.84
CA GLU A 25 -8.41 19.80 5.01
C GLU A 25 -7.20 19.14 4.32
N PHE A 26 -6.23 19.94 3.87
CA PHE A 26 -4.99 19.45 3.29
C PHE A 26 -4.16 18.66 4.32
N GLN A 27 -3.96 19.21 5.52
CA GLN A 27 -3.25 18.53 6.60
C GLN A 27 -3.95 17.24 7.03
N ARG A 28 -5.28 17.22 7.06
CA ARG A 28 -6.07 16.00 7.34
C ARG A 28 -5.82 14.93 6.27
N LYS A 29 -5.90 15.30 4.98
CA LYS A 29 -5.67 14.36 3.87
C LYS A 29 -4.24 13.82 3.86
N LEU A 30 -3.24 14.65 4.21
CA LEU A 30 -1.86 14.20 4.35
C LEU A 30 -1.70 13.16 5.47
N ALA A 31 -2.30 13.39 6.64
CA ALA A 31 -2.26 12.46 7.75
C ALA A 31 -2.96 11.12 7.41
N GLU A 32 -4.12 11.17 6.76
CA GLU A 32 -4.85 9.97 6.31
C GLU A 32 -4.05 9.17 5.26
N SER A 33 -3.50 9.85 4.24
CA SER A 33 -2.70 9.24 3.16
C SER A 33 -1.40 8.59 3.65
N SER A 34 -0.70 9.27 4.56
CA SER A 34 0.56 8.79 5.13
C SER A 34 0.36 7.60 6.08
N GLY A 35 -0.75 7.55 6.82
CA GLY A 35 -1.08 6.44 7.71
C GLY A 35 -1.48 5.17 6.94
N ASP A 36 -2.32 5.30 5.91
CA ASP A 36 -2.85 4.15 5.17
C ASP A 36 -1.79 3.45 4.31
N SER A 37 -0.86 4.23 3.74
CA SER A 37 0.26 3.68 2.97
C SER A 37 1.14 2.74 3.81
N GLY A 38 1.45 3.12 5.05
CA GLY A 38 2.27 2.30 5.95
C GLY A 38 1.56 1.03 6.43
N ALA A 39 0.26 1.11 6.72
CA ALA A 39 -0.53 -0.05 7.14
C ALA A 39 -0.68 -1.07 6.00
N ASN A 40 -0.92 -0.61 4.78
CA ASN A 40 -1.02 -1.49 3.61
C ASN A 40 0.30 -2.17 3.27
N VAL A 41 1.44 -1.47 3.38
CA VAL A 41 2.76 -2.08 3.16
C VAL A 41 3.03 -3.19 4.18
N LYS A 42 2.82 -2.95 5.48
CA LYS A 42 3.03 -3.96 6.53
C LYS A 42 2.15 -5.21 6.32
N ARG A 43 0.88 -5.02 5.98
CA ARG A 43 -0.03 -6.14 5.67
C ARG A 43 0.47 -6.92 4.45
N LEU A 44 0.87 -6.23 3.40
CA LEU A 44 1.36 -6.85 2.18
C LEU A 44 2.65 -7.65 2.41
N GLU A 45 3.58 -7.12 3.21
CA GLU A 45 4.81 -7.81 3.62
C GLU A 45 4.45 -9.12 4.35
N GLN A 46 3.59 -9.06 5.36
CA GLN A 46 3.17 -10.24 6.12
C GLN A 46 2.50 -11.29 5.22
N GLU A 47 1.56 -10.89 4.36
CA GLU A 47 0.91 -11.81 3.42
C GLU A 47 1.90 -12.44 2.44
N THR A 48 2.90 -11.68 2.00
CA THR A 48 3.95 -12.15 1.09
C THR A 48 4.84 -13.18 1.78
N GLU A 49 5.28 -12.92 3.00
CA GLU A 49 6.09 -13.86 3.78
C GLU A 49 5.35 -15.19 4.02
N VAL A 50 4.06 -15.11 4.39
CA VAL A 50 3.22 -16.29 4.58
C VAL A 50 3.10 -17.09 3.28
N LYS A 51 2.88 -16.43 2.13
CA LYS A 51 2.81 -17.10 0.83
C LYS A 51 4.14 -17.76 0.45
N ILE A 52 5.26 -17.08 0.66
CA ILE A 52 6.60 -17.63 0.41
C ILE A 52 6.83 -18.87 1.28
N HIS A 53 6.52 -18.79 2.57
CA HIS A 53 6.66 -19.92 3.48
C HIS A 53 5.80 -21.12 3.03
N HIS A 54 4.54 -20.87 2.66
CA HIS A 54 3.66 -21.92 2.16
C HIS A 54 4.18 -22.57 0.88
N LEU A 55 4.70 -21.79 -0.07
CA LEU A 55 5.31 -22.29 -1.31
C LEU A 55 6.55 -23.14 -1.03
N LYS A 56 7.43 -22.70 -0.13
CA LYS A 56 8.62 -23.46 0.28
C LYS A 56 8.24 -24.79 0.92
N ALA A 57 7.33 -24.77 1.89
CA ALA A 57 6.86 -26.00 2.54
C ALA A 57 6.16 -26.96 1.57
N GLY A 58 5.42 -26.42 0.59
CA GLY A 58 4.82 -27.22 -0.48
C GLY A 58 5.88 -27.87 -1.38
N ALA A 59 6.89 -27.10 -1.80
CA ALA A 59 8.01 -27.58 -2.61
C ALA A 59 8.82 -28.65 -1.88
N GLU A 60 9.15 -28.44 -0.60
CA GLU A 60 9.91 -29.40 0.23
C GLU A 60 9.21 -30.77 0.33
N LYS A 61 7.87 -30.79 0.36
CA LYS A 61 7.09 -32.03 0.40
C LYS A 61 7.18 -32.85 -0.88
N ILE A 62 7.26 -32.19 -2.03
CA ILE A 62 7.20 -32.86 -3.35
C ILE A 62 8.56 -32.96 -4.05
N GLN A 63 9.57 -32.20 -3.60
CA GLN A 63 10.86 -32.09 -4.29
C GLN A 63 11.53 -33.45 -4.49
N TYR A 64 11.42 -34.35 -3.51
CA TYR A 64 12.06 -35.66 -3.56
C TYR A 64 11.47 -36.49 -4.70
N ASP A 65 10.14 -36.58 -4.76
CA ASP A 65 9.43 -37.36 -5.78
C ASP A 65 9.69 -36.80 -7.18
N VAL A 66 9.72 -35.47 -7.32
CA VAL A 66 10.05 -34.81 -8.59
C VAL A 66 11.47 -35.14 -9.03
N VAL A 67 12.45 -35.06 -8.13
CA VAL A 67 13.85 -35.40 -8.42
C VAL A 67 13.98 -36.87 -8.80
N GLN A 68 13.33 -37.78 -8.09
CA GLN A 68 13.34 -39.21 -8.41
C GLN A 68 12.72 -39.49 -9.80
N MET A 69 11.59 -38.86 -10.11
CA MET A 69 10.94 -38.98 -11.41
C MET A 69 11.85 -38.50 -12.55
N LEU A 70 12.51 -37.35 -12.37
CA LEU A 70 13.45 -36.79 -13.34
C LEU A 70 14.66 -37.70 -13.54
N LEU A 71 15.27 -38.17 -12.45
CA LEU A 71 16.39 -39.11 -12.50
C LEU A 71 16.03 -40.38 -13.26
N LYS A 72 14.88 -40.99 -12.95
CA LYS A 72 14.39 -42.18 -13.66
C LYS A 72 14.25 -41.95 -15.17
N HIS A 73 13.71 -40.81 -15.58
CA HIS A 73 13.56 -40.48 -17.01
C HIS A 73 14.91 -40.36 -17.71
N VAL A 74 15.91 -39.76 -17.06
CA VAL A 74 17.23 -39.54 -17.65
C VAL A 74 18.07 -40.81 -17.69
N THR A 75 17.95 -41.69 -16.69
CA THR A 75 18.78 -42.90 -16.59
C THR A 75 18.18 -44.13 -17.28
N THR A 76 16.90 -44.10 -17.67
CA THR A 76 16.27 -45.21 -18.39
C THR A 76 16.61 -45.14 -19.87
N VAL A 77 17.50 -46.02 -20.33
CA VAL A 77 17.72 -46.25 -21.76
C VAL A 77 16.61 -47.16 -22.28
N LYS A 78 15.85 -46.71 -23.28
CA LYS A 78 14.91 -47.56 -24.02
C LYS A 78 15.70 -48.43 -24.99
N ASN A 79 15.73 -49.74 -24.73
CA ASN A 79 16.19 -50.76 -25.67
C ASN A 79 15.03 -51.24 -26.55
#